data_AF-A0A7J6TE81-F1
#
_entry.id   AF-A0A7J6TE81-F1
#
_cell.length_a   1.000
_cell.length_b   1.000
_cell.length_c   1.000
_cell.angle_alpha   90.00
_cell.angle_beta   90.00
_cell.angle_gamma   90.00
#
_symmetry.space_group_name_H-M   'P 1'
#
loop_
_entity.id
_entity.type
_entity.pdbx_description
1 polymer ?
#
loop_
_entity_poly.entity_id
_entity_poly.type
_entity_poly.pdbx_seq_one_letter_code
_entity_poly.pdbx_strand_id
1 'polypeptide(L)'
;GGPQPQLKFDESGNIVLQQASSGLTGDVFGDLSMMTTTDESGRCEYKDAYKRSNRSVWSDKETDKFYEALSMYGPDLMMISTVFGSTRTSAQLNTKMKNESKRNPLRFAAACNSKKAITTDAFVKDHGPIEPPEDPTALISDSRPAAASPYADLGIGTPAAPPSAGMADNPLLDLLG
;
A
#
# COMPACT_ATOMS: atom_id res chain seq x y z
N GLY A 1 -4.90 -32.14 -42.29
CA GLY A 1 -5.24 -31.09 -43.27
C GLY A 1 -6.63 -31.37 -43.78
N GLY A 2 -7.58 -30.44 -43.56
CA GLY A 2 -8.96 -30.58 -44.03
C GLY A 2 -9.10 -30.21 -45.52
N PRO A 3 -10.21 -30.62 -46.17
CA PRO A 3 -10.47 -30.29 -47.57
C PRO A 3 -10.66 -28.78 -47.73
N GLN A 4 -9.89 -28.17 -48.63
CA GLN A 4 -9.99 -26.74 -48.93
C GLN A 4 -10.98 -26.53 -50.08
N PRO A 5 -11.81 -25.48 -50.03
CA PRO A 5 -12.77 -25.17 -51.08
C PRO A 5 -12.05 -24.82 -52.39
N GLN A 6 -12.55 -25.35 -53.51
CA GLN A 6 -12.00 -25.11 -54.85
C GLN A 6 -12.89 -24.14 -55.64
N LEU A 7 -12.26 -23.17 -56.30
CA LEU A 7 -12.89 -22.16 -57.14
C LEU A 7 -12.73 -22.54 -58.61
N LYS A 8 -13.79 -22.44 -59.40
CA LYS A 8 -13.74 -22.62 -60.86
C LYS A 8 -14.36 -21.43 -61.57
N PHE A 9 -14.02 -21.23 -62.84
CA PHE A 9 -14.70 -20.27 -63.69
C PHE A 9 -15.86 -20.94 -64.42
N ASP A 10 -17.01 -20.27 -64.49
CA ASP A 10 -18.10 -20.70 -65.35
C ASP A 10 -17.86 -20.28 -66.82
N GLU A 11 -18.71 -20.76 -67.73
CA GLU A 11 -18.62 -20.46 -69.18
C GLU A 11 -18.82 -18.97 -69.50
N SER A 12 -19.30 -18.19 -68.54
CA SER A 12 -19.43 -16.73 -68.62
C SER A 12 -18.21 -15.99 -68.06
N GLY A 13 -17.16 -16.71 -67.64
CA GLY A 13 -15.91 -16.15 -67.13
C GLY A 13 -15.98 -15.68 -65.67
N ASN A 14 -17.03 -16.00 -64.92
CA ASN A 14 -17.18 -15.61 -63.53
C ASN A 14 -16.63 -16.68 -62.59
N ILE A 15 -16.05 -16.26 -61.46
CA ILE A 15 -15.54 -17.18 -60.44
C ILE A 15 -16.72 -17.71 -59.60
N VAL A 16 -16.95 -19.01 -59.66
CA VAL A 16 -17.96 -19.73 -58.88
C VAL A 16 -17.32 -20.78 -57.97
N LEU A 17 -17.80 -20.82 -56.72
CA LEU A 17 -17.41 -21.80 -55.71
C LEU A 17 -17.98 -23.18 -56.08
N GLN A 18 -17.11 -24.17 -56.22
CA GLN A 18 -17.55 -25.54 -56.46
C GLN A 18 -17.93 -26.17 -55.12
N GLN A 19 -19.22 -26.25 -54.84
CA GLN A 19 -19.74 -26.81 -53.60
C GLN A 19 -19.67 -28.35 -53.64
N ALA A 20 -18.52 -28.92 -53.33
CA ALA A 20 -18.43 -30.32 -52.94
C ALA A 20 -18.84 -30.43 -51.46
N SER A 21 -20.12 -30.66 -51.18
CA SER A 21 -20.57 -30.94 -49.81
C SER A 21 -21.68 -32.00 -49.79
N SER A 22 -21.29 -33.22 -49.43
CA SER A 22 -22.15 -34.05 -48.59
C SER A 22 -21.30 -34.83 -47.63
N GLY A 23 -21.60 -34.64 -46.34
CA GLY A 23 -21.16 -35.53 -45.28
C GLY A 23 -20.00 -35.05 -44.45
N LEU A 24 -20.18 -33.97 -43.66
CA LEU A 24 -19.70 -33.91 -42.28
C LEU A 24 -20.68 -33.06 -41.46
N THR A 25 -21.83 -33.64 -41.12
CA THR A 25 -22.56 -33.29 -39.90
C THR A 25 -21.77 -33.85 -38.72
N GLY A 26 -20.61 -33.27 -38.45
CA GLY A 26 -19.77 -33.61 -37.32
C GLY A 26 -19.84 -32.47 -36.32
N ASP A 27 -20.45 -32.73 -35.18
CA ASP A 27 -20.52 -31.85 -34.01
C ASP A 27 -19.22 -31.05 -33.81
N VAL A 28 -19.27 -29.76 -34.12
CA VAL A 28 -18.32 -28.78 -33.57
C VAL A 28 -18.71 -28.42 -32.12
N PHE A 29 -19.83 -28.97 -31.63
CA PHE A 29 -20.38 -28.78 -30.28
C PHE A 29 -20.00 -29.92 -29.30
N GLY A 30 -18.96 -30.70 -29.61
CA GLY A 30 -18.50 -31.79 -28.74
C GLY A 30 -17.82 -31.33 -27.44
N ASP A 31 -17.42 -30.07 -27.34
CA ASP A 31 -16.62 -29.54 -26.21
C ASP A 31 -17.40 -28.56 -25.30
N LEU A 32 -18.73 -28.62 -25.32
CA LEU A 32 -19.57 -27.97 -24.29
C LEU A 32 -20.22 -28.98 -23.33
N SER A 33 -20.04 -30.28 -23.58
CA SER A 33 -20.66 -31.36 -22.80
C SER A 33 -20.11 -31.47 -21.37
N MET A 34 -18.99 -30.82 -21.02
CA MET A 34 -18.49 -30.81 -19.63
C MET A 34 -18.87 -29.56 -18.83
N MET A 35 -19.59 -28.60 -19.42
CA MET A 35 -20.08 -27.43 -18.71
C MET A 35 -21.35 -27.82 -17.95
N THR A 36 -21.24 -28.08 -16.65
CA THR A 36 -22.41 -28.24 -15.77
C THR A 36 -23.28 -26.98 -15.82
N THR A 37 -24.46 -27.07 -16.44
CA THR A 37 -25.49 -26.03 -16.38
C THR A 37 -25.99 -25.95 -14.95
N THR A 38 -25.36 -25.09 -14.15
CA THR A 38 -25.83 -24.79 -12.80
C THR A 38 -27.02 -23.84 -12.96
N ASP A 39 -28.14 -24.18 -12.34
CA ASP A 39 -29.35 -23.39 -12.29
C ASP A 39 -29.07 -22.00 -11.70
N GLU A 40 -29.07 -20.98 -12.56
CA GLU A 40 -28.84 -19.57 -12.23
C GLU A 40 -30.01 -18.90 -11.47
N SER A 41 -30.83 -19.67 -10.76
CA SER A 41 -31.94 -19.18 -9.93
C SER A 41 -31.54 -18.95 -8.47
N GLY A 42 -30.28 -19.15 -8.11
CA GLY A 42 -29.76 -18.86 -6.78
C GLY A 42 -29.18 -17.45 -6.70
N ARG A 43 -29.62 -16.62 -5.75
CA ARG A 43 -28.80 -15.48 -5.30
C ARG A 43 -27.45 -16.05 -4.85
N CYS A 44 -26.44 -15.93 -5.68
CA CYS A 44 -25.07 -16.34 -5.36
C CYS A 44 -24.54 -15.40 -4.28
N GLU A 45 -24.75 -15.74 -3.01
CA GLU A 45 -24.02 -15.10 -1.92
C GLU A 45 -22.54 -15.39 -2.15
N TYR A 46 -21.82 -14.40 -2.68
CA TYR A 46 -20.40 -14.51 -2.96
C TYR A 46 -19.65 -14.41 -1.63
N LYS A 47 -19.66 -15.51 -0.87
CA LYS A 47 -19.20 -15.56 0.53
C LYS A 47 -17.72 -15.17 0.68
N ASP A 48 -16.92 -15.29 -0.38
CA ASP A 48 -15.49 -15.01 -0.37
C ASP A 48 -15.08 -13.89 -1.35
N ALA A 49 -16.03 -13.09 -1.87
CA ALA A 49 -15.72 -11.95 -2.76
C ALA A 49 -14.94 -10.86 -2.04
N TYR A 50 -15.13 -10.78 -0.72
CA TYR A 50 -14.63 -9.71 0.10
C TYR A 50 -13.59 -10.24 1.07
N LYS A 51 -12.42 -9.60 1.09
CA LYS A 51 -11.40 -9.85 2.10
C LYS A 51 -11.98 -9.55 3.48
N ARG A 52 -12.22 -10.60 4.27
CA ARG A 52 -12.66 -10.46 5.65
C ARG A 52 -11.43 -10.30 6.53
N SER A 53 -11.28 -9.14 7.16
CA SER A 53 -10.31 -9.00 8.23
C SER A 53 -10.80 -9.78 9.46
N ASN A 54 -9.89 -10.50 10.11
CA ASN A 54 -10.21 -11.21 11.35
C ASN A 54 -10.80 -10.23 12.37
N ARG A 55 -11.89 -10.63 13.04
CA ARG A 55 -12.52 -9.79 14.07
C ARG A 55 -11.48 -9.46 15.14
N SER A 56 -11.26 -8.17 15.35
CA SER A 56 -10.32 -7.65 16.34
C SER A 56 -10.92 -7.80 17.73
N VAL A 57 -10.59 -8.90 18.42
CA VAL A 57 -10.90 -9.10 19.84
C VAL A 57 -9.83 -8.37 20.65
N TRP A 58 -10.23 -7.52 21.60
CA TRP A 58 -9.29 -6.80 22.47
C TRP A 58 -9.30 -7.45 23.84
N SER A 59 -8.15 -7.95 24.27
CA SER A 59 -7.97 -8.37 25.66
C SER A 59 -7.83 -7.14 26.58
N ASP A 60 -8.07 -7.34 27.88
CA ASP A 60 -7.90 -6.27 28.86
C ASP A 60 -6.44 -5.79 28.91
N LYS A 61 -5.49 -6.73 28.87
CA LYS A 61 -4.04 -6.44 28.80
C LYS A 61 -3.67 -5.58 27.58
N GLU A 62 -4.23 -5.87 26.42
CA GLU A 62 -4.01 -5.06 25.21
C GLU A 62 -4.66 -3.68 25.30
N THR A 63 -5.82 -3.59 25.97
CA THR A 63 -6.49 -2.32 26.19
C THR A 63 -5.69 -1.45 27.17
N ASP A 64 -5.07 -2.03 28.19
CA ASP A 64 -4.18 -1.30 29.09
C ASP A 64 -2.92 -0.80 28.37
N LYS A 65 -2.29 -1.65 27.54
CA LYS A 65 -1.20 -1.21 26.64
C LYS A 65 -1.62 -0.08 25.70
N PHE A 66 -2.86 -0.08 25.22
CA PHE A 66 -3.38 0.98 24.36
C PHE A 66 -3.46 2.32 25.11
N TYR A 67 -3.92 2.31 26.36
CA TYR A 67 -3.93 3.52 27.20
C TYR A 67 -2.53 3.96 27.62
N GLU A 68 -1.62 3.02 27.83
CA GLU A 68 -0.20 3.32 28.06
C GLU A 68 0.42 4.02 26.84
N ALA A 69 0.22 3.48 25.64
CA ALA A 69 0.67 4.11 24.39
C ALA A 69 0.07 5.51 24.20
N LEU A 70 -1.23 5.68 24.46
CA LEU A 70 -1.89 6.99 24.44
C LEU A 70 -1.26 7.98 25.43
N SER A 71 -0.84 7.51 26.61
CA SER A 71 -0.19 8.35 27.62
C SER A 71 1.23 8.77 27.29
N MET A 72 1.89 8.05 26.39
CA MET A 72 3.27 8.33 25.95
C MET A 72 3.28 9.17 24.68
N TYR A 73 2.50 8.77 23.67
CA TYR A 73 2.55 9.34 22.32
C TYR A 73 1.37 10.26 22.00
N GLY A 74 0.34 10.30 22.86
CA GLY A 74 -0.91 10.99 22.55
C GLY A 74 -1.72 10.25 21.47
N PRO A 75 -2.62 10.94 20.74
CA PRO A 75 -3.51 10.34 19.76
C PRO A 75 -2.84 10.06 18.39
N ASP A 76 -1.50 9.97 18.34
CA ASP A 76 -0.77 9.67 17.10
C ASP A 76 -0.82 8.16 16.80
N LEU A 77 -1.60 7.80 15.78
CA LEU A 77 -1.78 6.42 15.34
C LEU A 77 -0.49 5.79 14.81
N MET A 78 0.41 6.56 14.20
CA MET A 78 1.68 6.02 13.69
C MET A 78 2.56 5.59 14.86
N MET A 79 2.67 6.43 15.88
CA MET A 79 3.45 6.11 17.07
C MET A 79 2.80 5.01 17.92
N ILE A 80 1.48 5.02 18.09
CA ILE A 80 0.80 3.92 18.80
C ILE A 80 1.01 2.59 18.07
N SER A 81 1.07 2.60 16.74
CA SER A 81 1.25 1.36 15.96
C SER A 81 2.59 0.67 16.23
N THR A 82 3.65 1.41 16.60
CA THR A 82 4.96 0.81 16.91
C THR A 82 4.91 -0.07 18.15
N VAL A 83 4.07 0.29 19.14
CA VAL A 83 3.86 -0.49 20.38
C VAL A 83 3.19 -1.83 20.10
N PHE A 84 2.31 -1.88 19.09
CA PHE A 84 1.59 -3.10 18.73
C PHE A 84 2.25 -3.89 17.59
N GLY A 85 3.22 -3.30 16.89
CA GLY A 85 3.98 -3.92 15.81
C GLY A 85 3.08 -4.57 14.77
N SER A 86 3.40 -5.81 14.40
CA SER A 86 2.62 -6.60 13.43
C SER A 86 1.31 -7.16 14.00
N THR A 87 1.06 -7.04 15.31
CA THR A 87 -0.08 -7.64 16.00
C THR A 87 -1.40 -6.93 15.64
N ARG A 88 -1.34 -5.62 15.37
CA ARG A 88 -2.53 -4.78 15.09
C ARG A 88 -2.30 -3.88 13.90
N THR A 89 -3.29 -3.81 13.02
CA THR A 89 -3.26 -2.88 11.88
C THR A 89 -3.74 -1.49 12.30
N SER A 90 -3.24 -0.43 11.67
CA SER A 90 -3.66 0.96 11.92
C SER A 90 -5.18 1.18 11.80
N ALA A 91 -5.84 0.43 10.90
CA ALA A 91 -7.30 0.45 10.78
C ALA A 91 -7.99 -0.04 12.07
N GLN A 92 -7.48 -1.12 12.68
CA GLN A 92 -8.01 -1.67 13.93
C GLN A 92 -7.76 -0.73 15.11
N LEU A 93 -6.59 -0.06 15.13
CA LEU A 93 -6.27 0.96 16.13
C LEU A 93 -7.20 2.17 16.04
N ASN A 94 -7.48 2.65 14.82
CA ASN A 94 -8.42 3.75 14.60
C ASN A 94 -9.84 3.37 15.09
N THR A 95 -10.31 2.16 14.75
CA THR A 95 -11.60 1.65 15.27
C THR A 95 -11.61 1.58 16.80
N LYS A 96 -10.54 1.07 17.42
CA LYS A 96 -10.42 1.01 18.88
C LYS A 96 -10.44 2.41 19.50
N MET A 97 -9.69 3.36 18.95
CA MET A 97 -9.64 4.74 19.41
C MET A 97 -11.02 5.42 19.35
N LYS A 98 -11.74 5.27 18.22
CA LYS A 98 -13.12 5.77 18.08
C LYS A 98 -14.11 5.10 19.04
N ASN A 99 -13.90 3.82 19.34
CA ASN A 99 -14.75 3.11 20.29
C ASN A 99 -14.47 3.54 21.74
N GLU A 100 -13.20 3.71 22.12
CA GLU A 100 -12.84 4.13 23.48
C GLU A 100 -13.17 5.60 23.75
N SER A 101 -13.09 6.48 22.75
CA SER A 101 -13.53 7.87 22.91
C SER A 101 -15.03 7.97 23.20
N LYS A 102 -15.83 7.01 22.72
CA LYS A 102 -17.28 6.93 22.97
C LYS A 102 -17.61 6.16 24.24
N ARG A 103 -16.95 5.03 24.48
CA ARG A 103 -17.22 4.15 25.64
C ARG A 103 -16.72 4.75 26.95
N ASN A 104 -15.50 5.28 26.94
CA ASN A 104 -14.80 5.73 28.14
C ASN A 104 -14.14 7.11 27.91
N PRO A 105 -14.94 8.18 27.69
CA PRO A 105 -14.42 9.50 27.35
C PRO A 105 -13.47 10.07 28.41
N LEU A 106 -13.76 9.84 29.71
CA LEU A 106 -12.91 10.31 30.81
C LEU A 106 -11.53 9.64 30.80
N ARG A 107 -11.48 8.31 30.63
CA ARG A 107 -10.22 7.55 30.59
C ARG A 107 -9.40 7.94 29.36
N PHE A 108 -10.07 8.14 28.23
CA PHE A 108 -9.45 8.58 26.99
C PHE A 108 -8.84 9.99 27.11
N ALA A 109 -9.60 10.95 27.64
CA ALA A 109 -9.12 12.31 27.86
C ALA A 109 -7.98 12.36 28.88
N ALA A 110 -8.07 11.59 29.97
CA ALA A 110 -7.01 11.49 30.97
C ALA A 110 -5.71 10.94 30.37
N ALA A 111 -5.78 9.88 29.55
CA ALA A 111 -4.62 9.34 28.85
C ALA A 111 -4.04 10.34 27.83
N CYS A 112 -4.89 11.08 27.11
CA CYS A 112 -4.43 12.09 26.15
C CYS A 112 -3.75 13.28 26.84
N ASN A 113 -4.19 13.65 28.05
CA ASN A 113 -3.62 14.76 28.81
C ASN A 113 -2.39 14.35 29.63
N SER A 114 -2.19 13.06 29.88
CA SER A 114 -0.95 12.58 30.49
C SER A 114 0.20 12.70 29.49
N LYS A 115 1.25 13.44 29.88
CA LYS A 115 2.49 13.58 29.10
C LYS A 115 3.57 12.76 29.79
N LYS A 116 3.54 11.44 29.63
CA LYS A 116 4.64 10.62 30.14
C LYS A 116 5.87 10.88 29.27
N ALA A 117 7.01 11.14 29.90
CA ALA A 117 8.26 11.30 29.19
C ALA A 117 8.64 9.97 28.51
N ILE A 118 8.92 10.02 27.21
CA ILE A 118 9.43 8.88 26.46
C ILE A 118 10.92 8.78 26.78
N THR A 119 11.32 7.81 27.59
CA THR A 119 12.73 7.56 27.92
C THR A 119 13.32 6.50 27.00
N THR A 120 14.59 6.67 26.62
CA THR A 120 15.32 5.69 25.80
C THR A 120 15.35 4.31 26.46
N ASP A 121 15.47 4.25 27.79
CA ASP A 121 15.47 2.99 28.55
C ASP A 121 14.17 2.18 28.42
N ALA A 122 13.01 2.87 28.39
CA ALA A 122 11.73 2.22 28.20
C ALA A 122 11.63 1.59 26.81
N PHE A 123 12.12 2.30 25.79
CA PHE A 123 12.15 1.79 24.43
C PHE A 123 13.07 0.58 24.28
N VAL A 124 14.29 0.65 24.82
CA VAL A 124 15.27 -0.45 24.77
C VAL A 124 14.76 -1.69 25.50
N LYS A 125 14.03 -1.51 26.60
CA LYS A 125 13.41 -2.61 27.33
C LYS A 125 12.36 -3.36 26.48
N ASP A 126 11.56 -2.63 25.71
CA ASP A 126 10.45 -3.21 24.96
C ASP A 126 10.85 -3.70 23.56
N HIS A 127 11.86 -3.07 22.94
CA HIS A 127 12.29 -3.33 21.56
C HIS A 127 13.70 -3.92 21.43
N GLY A 128 14.47 -3.99 22.52
CA GLY A 128 15.86 -4.41 22.53
C GLY A 128 16.86 -3.25 22.36
N PRO A 129 18.16 -3.49 22.61
CA PRO A 129 19.21 -2.50 22.38
C PRO A 129 19.19 -2.02 20.93
N ILE A 130 19.29 -0.70 20.74
CA ILE A 130 19.52 -0.13 19.41
C ILE A 130 20.99 -0.40 19.10
N GLU A 131 21.27 -1.48 18.37
CA GLU A 131 22.62 -1.72 17.86
C GLU A 131 22.94 -0.62 16.83
N PRO A 132 24.00 0.19 17.05
CA PRO A 132 24.43 1.12 16.04
C PRO A 132 24.87 0.31 14.81
N PRO A 133 24.54 0.77 13.59
CA PRO A 133 25.01 0.11 12.39
C PRO A 133 26.54 0.06 12.39
N GLU A 134 27.10 -1.11 12.10
CA GLU A 134 28.55 -1.37 12.02
C GLU A 134 29.27 -0.37 11.10
N ASP A 135 28.57 0.18 10.10
CA ASP A 135 29.06 1.23 9.22
C ASP A 135 28.06 2.42 9.18
N PRO A 136 28.37 3.57 9.79
CA PRO A 136 27.51 4.75 9.77
C PRO A 136 27.36 5.37 8.36
N THR A 137 28.24 5.00 7.42
CA THR A 137 28.24 5.49 6.02
C THR A 137 27.14 4.83 5.20
N ALA A 138 26.73 3.62 5.57
CA ALA A 138 25.70 2.85 4.87
C ALA A 138 24.30 3.49 4.98
N LEU A 139 24.04 4.28 6.02
CA LEU A 139 22.77 5.01 6.18
C LEU A 139 22.69 6.29 5.33
N ILE A 140 23.83 6.83 4.91
CA ILE A 140 23.94 8.07 4.11
C ILE A 140 24.10 7.73 2.62
N SER A 141 24.47 6.49 2.30
CA SER A 141 24.60 6.00 0.94
C SER A 141 23.23 5.68 0.33
N ASP A 142 22.42 6.71 0.12
CA ASP A 142 21.37 6.66 -0.90
C ASP A 142 22.11 6.50 -2.25
N SER A 143 22.36 5.26 -2.64
CA SER A 143 22.95 4.87 -3.91
C SER A 143 21.97 5.13 -5.07
N ARG A 144 21.25 6.24 -5.02
CA ARG A 144 20.59 6.81 -6.19
C ARG A 144 21.71 7.38 -7.06
N PRO A 145 21.97 6.83 -8.26
CA PRO A 145 22.98 7.39 -9.13
C PRO A 145 22.63 8.86 -9.39
N ALA A 146 23.58 9.76 -9.13
CA ALA A 146 23.42 11.21 -9.33
C ALA A 146 22.93 11.57 -10.76
N ALA A 147 23.07 10.66 -11.71
CA ALA A 147 22.62 10.78 -13.09
C ALA A 147 21.10 10.60 -13.32
N ALA A 148 20.33 10.15 -12.33
CA ALA A 148 18.88 9.89 -12.47
C ALA A 148 18.02 10.84 -11.61
N SER A 149 18.42 12.11 -11.50
CA SER A 149 17.50 13.16 -11.07
C SER A 149 16.41 13.27 -12.14
N PRO A 150 15.11 13.04 -11.83
CA PRO A 150 14.02 13.14 -12.80
C PRO A 150 13.83 14.56 -13.35
N TYR A 151 14.57 15.54 -12.83
CA TYR A 151 14.60 16.92 -13.33
C TYR A 151 15.64 17.18 -14.42
N ALA A 152 16.55 16.24 -14.70
CA ALA A 152 17.60 16.44 -15.71
C ALA A 152 17.03 16.59 -17.15
N ASP A 153 15.88 15.99 -17.43
CA ASP A 153 15.24 16.01 -18.75
C ASP A 153 14.43 17.30 -19.02
N LEU A 154 14.15 18.09 -17.98
CA LEU A 154 13.35 19.33 -18.09
C LEU A 154 14.21 20.59 -18.30
N GLY A 155 15.53 20.46 -18.43
CA GLY A 155 16.42 21.60 -18.68
C GLY A 155 16.45 22.65 -17.56
N ILE A 156 15.89 22.35 -16.37
CA ILE A 156 15.94 23.22 -15.21
C ILE A 156 17.30 22.98 -14.55
N GLY A 157 18.25 23.84 -14.89
CA GLY A 157 19.60 23.82 -14.33
C GLY A 157 19.55 23.79 -12.79
N THR A 158 20.46 23.01 -12.21
CA THR A 158 20.77 23.02 -10.79
C THR A 158 20.90 24.48 -10.31
N PRO A 159 20.18 24.94 -9.27
CA PRO A 159 20.44 26.27 -8.73
C PRO A 159 21.87 26.28 -8.23
N ALA A 160 22.72 27.09 -8.87
CA ALA A 160 24.10 27.29 -8.47
C ALA A 160 24.13 27.66 -6.98
N ALA A 161 24.90 26.90 -6.19
CA ALA A 161 25.14 27.23 -4.80
C ALA A 161 25.62 28.70 -4.71
N PRO A 162 25.04 29.51 -3.81
CA PRO A 162 25.55 30.87 -3.62
C PRO A 162 27.01 30.78 -3.18
N PRO A 163 27.91 31.61 -3.74
CA PRO A 163 29.30 31.63 -3.31
C PRO A 163 29.34 31.95 -1.81
N SER A 164 30.15 31.20 -1.08
CA SER A 164 30.47 31.43 0.33
C SER A 164 31.03 32.84 0.46
N ALA A 165 30.16 33.82 0.71
CA ALA A 165 30.55 35.19 0.99
C ALA A 165 31.23 35.21 2.35
N GLY A 166 32.56 35.34 2.30
CA GLY A 166 33.35 35.60 3.48
C GLY A 166 32.81 36.82 4.23
N MET A 167 32.76 36.65 5.54
CA MET A 167 32.86 37.69 6.58
C MET A 167 33.15 39.09 6.02
N ALA A 168 32.10 39.85 5.74
CA ALA A 168 32.19 41.29 5.51
C ALA A 168 31.38 41.97 6.61
N ASP A 169 32.04 42.90 7.28
CA ASP A 169 31.53 43.71 8.37
C ASP A 169 30.13 44.24 8.10
N ASN A 170 29.20 44.01 9.03
CA ASN A 170 27.84 44.54 8.99
C ASN A 170 27.84 45.95 9.60
N PRO A 171 27.84 47.05 8.80
CA PRO A 171 27.78 48.41 9.34
C PRO A 171 26.41 48.74 9.99
N LEU A 172 25.44 47.82 9.91
CA LEU A 172 24.09 47.98 10.45
C LEU A 172 24.02 47.68 11.97
N LEU A 173 25.07 47.08 12.56
CA LEU A 173 25.17 46.88 14.00
C LEU A 173 25.69 48.11 14.77
N ASP A 174 26.17 49.14 14.06
CA ASP A 174 26.72 50.37 14.68
C ASP A 174 25.68 51.51 14.75
N LEU A 175 24.42 51.23 14.40
CA LEU A 175 23.29 52.18 14.46
C LEU A 175 22.11 51.65 15.29
N LEU A 176 22.35 50.65 16.13
CA LEU A 176 21.45 50.26 17.20
C LEU A 176 22.31 50.17 18.46
N GLY A 177 22.46 51.31 19.14
CA GLY A 177 23.11 51.38 20.46
C GLY A 177 22.38 50.54 21.51
#